data_AF-A0A3A9J7C6-F1
#
_entry.id   AF-A0A3A9J7C6-F1
#
_cell.length_a   1.000
_cell.length_b   1.000
_cell.length_c   1.000
_cell.angle_alpha   90.00
_cell.angle_beta   90.00
_cell.angle_gamma   90.00
#
_symmetry.space_group_name_H-M   'P 1'
#
loop_
_entity.id
_entity.type
_entity.pdbx_description
1 polymer ?
#
loop_
_entity_poly.entity_id
_entity_poly.type
_entity_poly.pdbx_seq_one_letter_code
_entity_poly.pdbx_strand_id
1 'polypeptide(L)'
;MSRLLCLVAAFLLLAAPLRAQDGVQTAAAGLAGGFAAQAEAVDRLGALGDPRALPILRALSEGRLQKTPEGVLVIGGREALTGAPAPTAPLEAVRINNRVRGALRGAFGRLELAAPEPAARIAA
;
A
#
# COMPACT_ATOMS: atom_id res chain seq x y z
N MET A 1 -34.33 -36.48 0.45
CA MET A 1 -33.12 -36.04 1.20
C MET A 1 -31.96 -35.69 0.28
N SER A 2 -31.69 -36.45 -0.79
CA SER A 2 -30.58 -36.16 -1.72
C SER A 2 -30.69 -34.85 -2.52
N ARG A 3 -31.92 -34.36 -2.80
CA ARG A 3 -32.12 -33.07 -3.50
C ARG A 3 -31.81 -31.85 -2.64
N LEU A 4 -32.04 -31.94 -1.32
CA LEU A 4 -31.65 -30.90 -0.36
C LEU A 4 -30.12 -30.84 -0.23
N LEU A 5 -29.46 -32.01 -0.23
CA LEU A 5 -28.00 -32.10 -0.17
C LEU A 5 -27.34 -31.49 -1.43
N CYS A 6 -27.91 -31.73 -2.62
CA CYS A 6 -27.44 -31.12 -3.87
C CYS A 6 -27.61 -29.59 -3.89
N LEU A 7 -28.68 -29.05 -3.31
CA LEU A 7 -28.92 -27.60 -3.24
C LEU A 7 -27.94 -26.91 -2.28
N VAL A 8 -27.59 -27.55 -1.16
CA VAL A 8 -26.58 -27.03 -0.22
C VAL A 8 -25.17 -27.07 -0.82
N ALA A 9 -24.84 -28.13 -1.58
CA ALA A 9 -23.56 -28.22 -2.29
C ALA A 9 -23.42 -27.17 -3.41
N ALA A 10 -24.52 -26.83 -4.10
CA ALA A 10 -24.53 -25.78 -5.11
C ALA A 10 -24.34 -24.37 -4.52
N PHE A 11 -24.78 -24.13 -3.28
CA PHE A 11 -24.59 -22.84 -2.60
C PHE A 11 -23.14 -22.64 -2.13
N LEU A 12 -22.44 -23.72 -1.76
CA LEU A 12 -21.02 -23.69 -1.37
C LEU A 12 -20.06 -23.42 -2.54
N LEU A 13 -20.46 -23.72 -3.78
CA LEU A 13 -19.68 -23.41 -4.99
C LEU A 13 -19.79 -21.95 -5.45
N LEU A 14 -20.72 -21.16 -4.87
CA LEU A 14 -20.81 -19.72 -5.11
C LEU A 14 -19.94 -18.88 -4.17
N ALA A 15 -19.21 -19.52 -3.24
CA ALA A 15 -18.14 -18.89 -2.49
C ALA A 15 -16.90 -18.71 -3.38
N ALA A 16 -17.05 -17.95 -4.46
CA ALA A 16 -15.91 -17.36 -5.13
C ALA A 16 -15.09 -16.60 -4.07
N PRO A 17 -13.74 -16.62 -4.14
CA PRO A 17 -12.96 -15.79 -3.26
C PRO A 17 -13.33 -14.35 -3.61
N LEU A 18 -14.08 -13.68 -2.73
CA LEU A 18 -14.05 -12.23 -2.70
C LEU A 18 -12.60 -11.88 -2.44
N ARG A 19 -11.85 -11.58 -3.51
CA ARG A 19 -10.56 -10.92 -3.36
C ARG A 19 -10.90 -9.60 -2.70
N ALA A 20 -10.71 -9.54 -1.38
CA ALA A 20 -10.76 -8.29 -0.64
C ALA A 20 -9.90 -7.32 -1.45
N GLN A 21 -10.51 -6.21 -1.91
CA GLN A 21 -9.75 -5.19 -2.60
C GLN A 21 -8.67 -4.73 -1.64
N ASP A 22 -7.41 -4.99 -1.98
CA ASP A 22 -6.30 -4.59 -1.14
C ASP A 22 -6.17 -3.07 -1.24
N GLY A 23 -6.86 -2.37 -0.32
CA GLY A 23 -6.93 -0.92 -0.31
C GLY A 23 -5.55 -0.27 -0.27
N VAL A 24 -4.57 -0.93 0.34
CA VAL A 24 -3.17 -0.47 0.36
C VAL A 24 -2.56 -0.55 -1.02
N GLN A 25 -2.75 -1.67 -1.73
CA GLN A 25 -2.25 -1.83 -3.09
C GLN A 25 -2.87 -0.79 -4.04
N THR A 26 -4.19 -0.58 -3.94
CA THR A 26 -4.90 0.43 -4.74
C THR A 26 -4.42 1.85 -4.43
N ALA A 27 -4.23 2.19 -3.15
CA ALA A 27 -3.74 3.51 -2.76
C ALA A 27 -2.27 3.73 -3.18
N ALA A 28 -1.40 2.73 -2.96
CA ALA A 28 0.02 2.80 -3.29
C ALA A 28 0.27 2.99 -4.80
N ALA A 29 -0.58 2.45 -5.67
CA ALA A 29 -0.46 2.66 -7.12
C ALA A 29 -0.43 4.15 -7.50
N GLY A 30 -1.12 5.02 -6.76
CA GLY A 30 -1.11 6.47 -6.98
C GLY A 30 0.25 7.14 -6.74
N LEU A 31 1.17 6.50 -6.01
CA LEU A 31 2.52 7.02 -5.77
C LEU A 31 3.40 7.06 -7.03
N ALA A 32 3.09 6.23 -8.02
CA ALA A 32 3.77 6.23 -9.32
C ALA A 32 3.33 7.40 -10.23
N GLY A 33 2.22 8.06 -9.91
CA GLY A 33 1.66 9.18 -10.66
C GLY A 33 2.35 10.52 -10.40
N GLY A 34 1.70 11.60 -10.83
CA GLY A 34 2.16 12.98 -10.55
C GLY A 34 1.91 13.42 -9.11
N PHE A 35 2.43 14.59 -8.72
CA PHE A 35 2.40 15.08 -7.33
C PHE A 35 1.00 15.16 -6.70
N ALA A 36 -0.04 15.43 -7.49
CA ALA A 36 -1.42 15.44 -6.99
C ALA A 36 -1.89 14.03 -6.60
N ALA A 37 -1.69 13.05 -7.48
CA ALA A 37 -2.01 11.64 -7.22
C ALA A 37 -1.18 11.07 -6.07
N GLN A 38 0.10 11.46 -5.99
CA GLN A 38 0.97 11.08 -4.87
C GLN A 38 0.44 11.61 -3.53
N ALA A 39 0.05 12.88 -3.46
CA ALA A 39 -0.48 13.44 -2.22
C ALA A 39 -1.76 12.72 -1.77
N GLU A 40 -2.67 12.46 -2.71
CA GLU A 40 -3.91 11.71 -2.43
C GLU A 40 -3.63 10.26 -2.01
N ALA A 41 -2.69 9.59 -2.67
CA ALA A 41 -2.25 8.25 -2.33
C ALA A 41 -1.67 8.18 -0.91
N VAL A 42 -0.80 9.14 -0.55
CA VAL A 42 -0.25 9.26 0.81
C VAL A 42 -1.35 9.46 1.84
N ASP A 43 -2.33 10.32 1.55
CA ASP A 43 -3.45 10.56 2.46
C ASP A 43 -4.31 9.31 2.66
N ARG A 44 -4.65 8.61 1.57
CA ARG A 44 -5.39 7.34 1.60
C ARG A 44 -4.62 6.25 2.36
N LEU A 45 -3.32 6.10 2.09
CA LEU A 45 -2.47 5.14 2.80
C LEU A 45 -2.44 5.41 4.30
N GLY A 46 -2.34 6.68 4.71
CA GLY A 46 -2.41 7.06 6.12
C GLY A 46 -3.78 6.85 6.75
N ALA A 47 -4.87 6.96 5.98
CA ALA A 47 -6.23 6.75 6.48
C ALA A 47 -6.58 5.26 6.64
N LEU A 48 -5.98 4.38 5.84
CA LEU A 48 -6.18 2.93 5.94
C LEU A 48 -5.62 2.33 7.23
N GLY A 49 -4.62 2.98 7.86
CA GLY A 49 -4.04 2.50 9.11
C GLY A 49 -3.22 1.20 8.99
N ASP A 50 -2.96 0.72 7.77
CA ASP A 50 -2.30 -0.57 7.54
C ASP A 50 -0.77 -0.44 7.72
N PRO A 51 -0.13 -1.29 8.55
CA PRO A 51 1.30 -1.25 8.80
C PRO A 51 2.16 -1.46 7.53
N ARG A 52 1.63 -2.10 6.49
CA ARG A 52 2.31 -2.27 5.19
C ARG A 52 2.57 -0.94 4.47
N ALA A 53 1.81 0.11 4.78
CA ALA A 53 2.01 1.44 4.20
C ALA A 53 3.27 2.13 4.75
N LEU A 54 3.65 1.86 5.99
CA LEU A 54 4.75 2.55 6.69
C LEU A 54 6.10 2.44 5.97
N PRO A 55 6.60 1.25 5.58
CA PRO A 55 7.87 1.14 4.86
C PRO A 55 7.85 1.86 3.50
N ILE A 56 6.71 1.89 2.81
CA ILE A 56 6.56 2.55 1.50
C ILE A 56 6.61 4.07 1.66
N LEU A 57 5.83 4.62 2.60
CA LEU A 57 5.80 6.06 2.87
C LEU A 57 7.16 6.56 3.40
N ARG A 58 7.84 5.75 4.21
CA ARG A 58 9.20 6.04 4.66
C ARG A 58 10.20 6.07 3.51
N ALA A 59 10.17 5.06 2.63
CA ALA A 59 11.03 5.04 1.44
C ALA A 59 10.75 6.23 0.51
N LEU A 60 9.48 6.65 0.38
CA LEU A 60 9.12 7.85 -0.39
C LEU A 60 9.71 9.12 0.25
N SER A 61 9.57 9.27 1.57
CA SER A 61 10.09 10.42 2.31
C SER A 61 11.62 10.52 2.23
N GLU A 62 12.30 9.39 2.23
CA GLU A 62 13.77 9.30 2.18
C GLU A 62 14.32 9.32 0.74
N GLY A 63 13.46 9.43 -0.29
CA GLY A 63 13.88 9.42 -1.70
C GLY A 63 14.42 8.07 -2.18
N ARG A 64 14.13 6.99 -1.43
CA ARG A 64 14.53 5.61 -1.77
C ARG A 64 13.49 4.86 -2.58
N LEU A 65 12.25 5.38 -2.67
CA LEU A 65 11.20 4.79 -3.49
C LEU A 65 11.49 5.03 -4.97
N GLN A 66 11.47 3.95 -5.73
CA GLN A 66 11.66 3.96 -7.17
C GLN A 66 10.41 3.38 -7.85
N LYS A 67 10.25 3.65 -9.14
CA LYS A 67 9.19 3.08 -9.97
C LYS A 67 9.74 2.58 -11.31
N THR A 68 9.12 1.54 -11.84
CA THR A 68 9.30 1.13 -13.24
C THR A 68 8.46 2.02 -14.18
N PRO A 69 8.67 1.97 -15.51
CA PRO A 69 7.83 2.67 -16.47
C PRO A 69 6.34 2.27 -16.40
N GLU A 70 6.06 1.03 -15.97
CA GLU A 70 4.72 0.47 -15.77
C GLU A 70 4.10 0.90 -14.43
N GLY A 71 4.83 1.66 -13.61
CA GLY A 71 4.37 2.16 -12.32
C GLY A 71 4.53 1.18 -11.16
N VAL A 72 5.29 0.09 -11.33
CA VAL A 72 5.59 -0.83 -10.23
C VAL A 72 6.55 -0.15 -9.25
N LEU A 73 6.16 -0.09 -7.97
CA LEU A 73 6.96 0.52 -6.93
C LEU A 73 8.04 -0.43 -6.43
N VAL A 74 9.26 0.09 -6.29
CA VAL A 74 10.45 -0.69 -5.93
C VAL A 74 11.19 -0.01 -4.78
N ILE A 75 11.62 -0.81 -3.80
CA ILE A 75 12.48 -0.42 -2.68
C ILE A 75 13.64 -1.40 -2.62
N GLY A 76 14.87 -0.91 -2.79
CA GLY A 76 16.08 -1.74 -2.68
C GLY A 76 16.10 -2.95 -3.63
N GLY A 77 15.57 -2.82 -4.84
CA GLY A 77 15.53 -3.90 -5.84
C GLY A 77 14.44 -4.95 -5.63
N ARG A 78 13.47 -4.68 -4.75
CA ARG A 78 12.29 -5.53 -4.53
C ARG A 78 11.01 -4.73 -4.68
N GLU A 79 9.94 -5.38 -5.12
CA GLU A 79 8.62 -4.76 -5.20
C GLU A 79 8.13 -4.34 -3.80
N ALA A 80 7.66 -3.09 -3.68
CA ALA A 80 7.43 -2.42 -2.40
C ALA A 80 6.34 -3.06 -1.52
N LEU A 81 5.34 -3.72 -2.14
CA LEU A 81 4.18 -4.30 -1.44
C LEU A 81 4.34 -5.80 -1.21
N THR A 82 4.80 -6.53 -2.23
CA THR A 82 4.88 -7.99 -2.21
C THR A 82 6.23 -8.50 -1.72
N GLY A 83 7.27 -7.66 -1.77
CA GLY A 83 8.65 -8.07 -1.57
C GLY A 83 9.16 -9.01 -2.65
N ALA A 84 8.47 -9.17 -3.79
CA ALA A 84 8.98 -9.96 -4.91
C ALA A 84 10.25 -9.33 -5.52
N PRO A 85 11.08 -10.09 -6.24
CA PRO A 85 12.15 -9.52 -7.04
C PRO A 85 11.61 -8.41 -7.96
N ALA A 86 12.27 -7.25 -8.00
CA ALA A 86 11.84 -6.18 -8.89
C ALA A 86 11.96 -6.62 -10.36
N PRO A 87 11.09 -6.10 -11.25
CA PRO A 87 11.22 -6.34 -12.68
C PRO A 87 12.58 -5.87 -13.20
N THR A 88 13.12 -6.55 -14.21
CA THR A 88 14.27 -6.08 -14.98
C THR A 88 13.83 -4.93 -15.89
N ALA A 89 13.63 -3.76 -15.30
CA ALA A 89 13.19 -2.54 -15.96
C ALA A 89 14.01 -1.35 -15.46
N PRO A 90 14.17 -0.27 -16.25
CA PRO A 90 14.82 0.94 -15.76
C PRO A 90 14.02 1.53 -14.59
N LEU A 91 14.71 1.82 -13.49
CA LEU A 91 14.08 2.37 -12.29
C LEU A 91 14.27 3.88 -12.23
N GLU A 92 13.18 4.60 -12.00
CA GLU A 92 13.19 6.05 -11.78
C GLU A 92 12.87 6.36 -10.32
N ALA A 93 13.62 7.28 -9.71
CA ALA A 93 13.30 7.77 -8.38
C ALA A 93 11.95 8.51 -8.36
N VAL A 94 11.09 8.16 -7.40
CA VAL A 94 9.81 8.82 -7.19
C VAL A 94 10.06 10.16 -6.49
N ARG A 95 10.05 11.25 -7.27
CA ARG A 95 10.23 12.60 -6.73
C ARG A 95 8.99 13.09 -5.98
N ILE A 96 9.20 13.95 -4.98
CA ILE A 96 8.15 14.57 -4.18
C ILE A 96 8.30 16.08 -4.10
N ASN A 97 7.18 16.80 -4.00
CA ASN A 97 7.14 18.24 -3.78
C ASN A 97 6.74 18.59 -2.33
N ASN A 98 6.63 19.88 -2.02
CA ASN A 98 6.26 20.33 -0.67
C ASN A 98 4.87 19.88 -0.22
N ARG A 99 3.92 19.74 -1.16
CA ARG A 99 2.58 19.22 -0.87
C ARG A 99 2.65 17.76 -0.40
N VAL A 100 3.36 16.91 -1.14
CA VAL A 100 3.53 15.50 -0.78
C VAL A 100 4.27 15.34 0.55
N ARG A 101 5.29 16.17 0.82
CA ARG A 101 5.95 16.22 2.14
C ARG A 101 4.99 16.56 3.27
N GLY A 102 4.05 17.48 3.04
CA GLY A 102 2.99 17.81 4.01
C GLY A 102 2.06 16.61 4.28
N ALA A 103 1.59 15.95 3.22
CA ALA A 103 0.76 14.75 3.33
C ALA A 103 1.47 13.62 4.09
N LEU A 104 2.77 13.41 3.83
CA LEU A 104 3.58 12.40 4.51
C LEU A 104 3.61 12.60 6.03
N ARG A 105 3.80 13.85 6.49
CA ARG A 105 3.76 14.16 7.93
C ARG A 105 2.41 13.79 8.56
N GLY A 106 1.31 14.11 7.88
CA GLY A 106 -0.03 13.76 8.34
C GLY A 106 -0.27 12.25 8.36
N ALA A 107 0.20 11.54 7.33
CA ALA A 107 0.08 10.09 7.24
C ALA A 107 0.89 9.36 8.32
N PHE A 108 2.13 9.80 8.61
CA PHE A 108 2.93 9.20 9.68
C PHE A 108 2.27 9.35 11.04
N GLY A 109 1.76 10.55 11.38
CA GLY A 109 1.04 10.73 12.65
C GLY A 109 -0.19 9.83 12.78
N ARG A 110 -0.93 9.59 11.69
CA ARG A 110 -2.08 8.66 11.70
C ARG A 110 -1.65 7.20 11.88
N LEU A 111 -0.61 6.77 11.17
CA LEU A 111 -0.11 5.38 11.23
C LEU A 111 0.54 5.06 12.58
N GLU A 112 1.24 6.02 13.18
CA GLU A 112 1.80 5.88 14.54
C GLU A 112 0.70 5.72 15.60
N LEU A 113 -0.41 6.46 15.46
CA LEU A 113 -1.57 6.31 16.35
C LEU A 113 -2.34 5.01 16.13
N ALA A 114 -2.34 4.48 14.90
CA ALA A 114 -3.01 3.23 14.53
C ALA A 114 -2.18 1.97 14.86
N ALA A 115 -0.88 2.11 15.16
CA ALA A 115 -0.01 0.98 15.46
C ALA A 115 -0.48 0.26 16.76
N PRO A 116 -0.72 -1.07 16.72
CA PRO A 116 -1.25 -1.81 17.86
C PRO A 116 -0.22 -2.04 18.99
N GLU A 117 1.06 -1.71 18.81
CA GLU A 117 2.12 -1.92 19.81
C GLU A 117 2.35 -0.69 20.71
N PRO A 118 2.11 -0.79 22.04
CA PRO A 118 2.34 0.29 22.99
C PRO A 118 3.81 0.75 23.08
N ALA A 119 4.78 -0.10 22.71
CA ALA A 119 6.20 0.18 22.86
C ALA A 119 6.73 1.30 21.95
N ALA A 120 6.04 1.65 20.86
CA ALA A 120 6.44 2.75 19.97
C ALA A 120 6.10 4.15 20.52
N ARG A 121 5.23 4.26 21.54
CA ARG A 121 4.79 5.56 22.10
C ARG A 121 5.81 6.27 22.97
N ILE A 122 6.89 5.61 23.40
CA ILE A 122 7.83 6.15 24.41
C ILE A 122 9.17 6.59 23.78
N ALA A 123 9.38 6.39 22.48
CA ALA A 123 10.65 6.73 21.81
C ALA A 123 10.58 7.96 20.89
N ALA A 124 9.46 8.70 20.87
CA ALA A 124 9.29 9.95 20.12
C ALA A 124 9.46 11.17 21.03
#